data_AF-A0A9P9EYD1-F1
#
_entry.id   AF-A0A9P9EYD1-F1
#
_cell.length_a   1.000
_cell.length_b   1.000
_cell.length_c   1.000
_cell.angle_alpha   90.00
_cell.angle_beta   90.00
_cell.angle_gamma   90.00
#
_symmetry.space_group_name_H-M   'P 1'
#
loop_
_entity.id
_entity.type
_entity.pdbx_description
1 polymer ?
#
loop_
_entity_poly.entity_id
_entity_poly.type
_entity_poly.pdbx_seq_one_letter_code
_entity_poly.pdbx_strand_id
1 'polypeptide(L)'
;MALRKSPKHDSRMLFKPMITPSHSPLLEIDYNLHKSNSTYFADLDISRTHLVSYLGRASMASLSKNSKTKMVLDPATGHPVKGPFGIMLGAVECSFKSEISAYKGFEMWSRVLTWDRKWFYIVTHFLPKNAARPTEWLDTRCAKMRVRGSGDAAGGWEKKIYATAISKYVFKLGRFTVHPAYILGGESGLLPERPGGWMSGEEQLGDLSEDLSDVNLSVDGEWDWRRVEAQRRKGMELAANFHELEKLHSVFDGGNHGALGKF
;
A
#
# COMPACT_ATOMS: atom_id res chain seq x y z
N MET A 1 21.49 25.27 7.68
CA MET A 1 20.25 24.48 7.63
C MET A 1 20.63 23.00 7.69
N ALA A 2 20.56 22.37 8.86
CA ALA A 2 20.87 20.95 8.98
C ALA A 2 19.71 20.14 8.37
N LEU A 3 19.95 19.46 7.25
CA LEU A 3 18.99 18.52 6.68
C LEU A 3 18.79 17.37 7.68
N ARG A 4 17.59 17.29 8.28
CA ARG A 4 17.25 16.23 9.23
C ARG A 4 17.35 14.88 8.51
N LYS A 5 18.17 13.97 9.05
CA LYS A 5 18.29 12.61 8.49
C LYS A 5 16.92 11.92 8.50
N SER A 6 16.65 11.14 7.46
CA SER A 6 15.47 10.29 7.38
C SER A 6 15.41 9.34 8.60
N PRO A 7 14.21 9.04 9.13
CA PRO A 7 14.08 8.07 10.21
C PRO A 7 14.64 6.71 9.76
N LYS A 8 15.23 5.97 10.70
CA LYS A 8 15.55 4.56 10.49
C LYS A 8 14.22 3.79 10.49
N HIS A 9 14.03 2.95 9.50
CA HIS A 9 12.88 2.06 9.45
C HIS A 9 13.11 0.83 10.32
N ASP A 10 12.00 0.29 10.79
CA ASP A 10 11.90 -0.93 11.58
C ASP A 10 10.70 -1.73 11.05
N SER A 11 10.71 -3.05 11.25
CA SER A 11 9.63 -3.96 10.80
C SER A 11 8.26 -3.58 11.37
N ARG A 12 8.24 -2.96 12.56
CA ARG A 12 7.02 -2.37 13.15
C ARG A 12 6.32 -1.35 12.26
N MET A 13 7.05 -0.68 11.36
CA MET A 13 6.50 0.38 10.50
C MET A 13 5.77 -0.16 9.27
N LEU A 14 6.04 -1.40 8.83
CA LEU A 14 5.63 -1.92 7.52
C LEU A 14 4.13 -1.82 7.26
N PHE A 15 3.31 -2.20 8.23
CA PHE A 15 1.85 -2.23 8.09
C PHE A 15 1.14 -1.06 8.79
N LYS A 16 1.89 -0.10 9.35
CA LYS A 16 1.30 1.04 10.05
C LYS A 16 0.81 2.06 9.03
N PRO A 17 -0.32 2.74 9.31
CA PRO A 17 -0.89 3.70 8.38
C PRO A 17 -0.08 4.99 8.34
N MET A 18 0.04 5.54 7.13
CA MET A 18 0.37 6.93 6.89
C MET A 18 -0.91 7.75 6.80
N ILE A 19 -0.92 8.92 7.43
CA ILE A 19 -2.08 9.81 7.49
C ILE A 19 -1.79 11.03 6.62
N THR A 20 -2.55 11.20 5.55
CA THR A 20 -2.44 12.34 4.63
C THR A 20 -3.70 13.19 4.73
N PRO A 21 -3.64 14.42 5.28
CA PRO A 21 -4.80 15.31 5.33
C PRO A 21 -5.06 15.95 3.97
N SER A 22 -6.33 16.14 3.63
CA SER A 22 -6.79 16.86 2.43
C SER A 22 -8.14 17.55 2.72
N HIS A 23 -8.72 18.18 1.71
CA HIS A 23 -10.07 18.77 1.74
C HIS A 23 -10.64 18.81 0.32
N SER A 24 -11.95 19.02 0.17
CA SER A 24 -12.61 19.09 -1.14
C SER A 24 -12.67 20.54 -1.68
N PRO A 25 -11.70 20.99 -2.50
CA PRO A 25 -11.73 22.33 -3.09
C PRO A 25 -12.86 22.46 -4.12
N LEU A 26 -13.13 23.71 -4.54
CA LEU A 26 -14.17 24.04 -5.52
C LEU A 26 -14.14 23.15 -6.77
N LEU A 27 -12.95 22.89 -7.32
CA LEU A 27 -12.77 22.14 -8.57
C LEU A 27 -12.94 20.62 -8.42
N GLU A 28 -13.09 20.13 -7.19
CA GLU A 28 -13.36 18.73 -6.91
C GLU A 28 -14.81 18.46 -6.51
N ILE A 29 -15.65 19.50 -6.52
CA ILE A 29 -17.06 19.40 -6.16
C ILE A 29 -17.88 19.18 -7.43
N ASP A 30 -18.78 18.19 -7.39
CA ASP A 30 -19.70 17.90 -8.49
C ASP A 30 -21.00 18.73 -8.40
N TYR A 31 -21.93 18.44 -9.32
CA TYR A 31 -23.23 19.10 -9.35
C TYR A 31 -24.11 18.81 -8.12
N ASN A 32 -23.80 17.77 -7.33
CA ASN A 32 -24.48 17.43 -6.08
C ASN A 32 -23.89 18.16 -4.87
N LEU A 33 -22.93 19.07 -5.07
CA LEU A 33 -22.24 19.81 -4.00
C LEU A 33 -21.41 18.95 -3.06
N HIS A 34 -21.02 17.75 -3.51
CA HIS A 34 -20.13 16.85 -2.79
C HIS A 34 -18.86 16.61 -3.60
N LYS A 35 -17.84 16.06 -2.94
CA LYS A 35 -16.63 15.63 -3.64
C LYS A 35 -16.99 14.65 -4.74
N SER A 36 -16.65 14.99 -5.97
CA SER A 36 -16.81 14.14 -7.14
C SER A 36 -16.09 12.81 -6.92
N ASN A 37 -16.78 11.70 -7.16
CA ASN A 37 -16.25 10.34 -6.98
C ASN A 37 -14.93 10.10 -7.74
N SER A 38 -14.76 10.73 -8.91
CA SER A 38 -13.52 10.59 -9.70
C SER A 38 -12.30 11.22 -9.02
N THR A 39 -12.49 12.25 -8.20
CA THR A 39 -11.39 13.00 -7.58
C THR A 39 -10.79 12.26 -6.38
N TYR A 40 -11.46 11.24 -5.84
CA TYR A 40 -10.88 10.34 -4.84
C TYR A 40 -9.63 9.62 -5.40
N PHE A 41 -9.57 9.35 -6.70
CA PHE A 41 -8.42 8.68 -7.30
C PHE A 41 -7.16 9.57 -7.35
N ALA A 42 -7.33 10.89 -7.51
CA ALA A 42 -6.23 11.84 -7.42
C ALA A 42 -5.67 11.94 -5.99
N ASP A 43 -6.56 11.94 -4.99
CA ASP A 43 -6.18 11.85 -3.58
C ASP A 43 -5.44 10.54 -3.26
N LEU A 44 -5.92 9.42 -3.80
CA LEU A 44 -5.24 8.13 -3.68
C LEU A 44 -3.82 8.25 -4.22
N ASP A 45 -3.62 8.84 -5.40
CA ASP A 45 -2.29 9.10 -5.98
C ASP A 45 -1.32 9.80 -5.03
N ILE A 46 -1.78 10.84 -4.37
CA ILE A 46 -0.96 11.57 -3.40
C ILE A 46 -0.64 10.67 -2.20
N SER A 47 -1.65 10.08 -1.58
CA SER A 47 -1.48 9.33 -0.32
C SER A 47 -0.61 8.07 -0.51
N ARG A 48 -0.84 7.32 -1.60
CA ARG A 48 -0.05 6.12 -1.90
C ARG A 48 1.39 6.44 -2.31
N THR A 49 1.60 7.54 -3.03
CA THR A 49 2.96 8.01 -3.37
C THR A 49 3.72 8.39 -2.11
N HIS A 50 3.09 9.08 -1.15
CA HIS A 50 3.71 9.38 0.13
C HIS A 50 4.10 8.10 0.89
N LEU A 51 3.19 7.12 0.99
CA LEU A 51 3.46 5.87 1.71
C LEU A 51 4.63 5.09 1.09
N VAL A 52 4.58 4.84 -0.22
CA VAL A 52 5.62 4.07 -0.92
C VAL A 52 6.95 4.82 -0.91
N SER A 53 6.92 6.13 -1.11
CA SER A 53 8.13 6.96 -1.05
C SER A 53 8.72 7.00 0.34
N TYR A 54 7.90 6.99 1.39
CA TYR A 54 8.38 6.94 2.76
C TYR A 54 9.03 5.58 3.04
N LEU A 55 8.30 4.47 2.86
CA LEU A 55 8.74 3.13 3.23
C LEU A 55 9.89 2.62 2.35
N GLY A 56 9.79 2.81 1.03
CA GLY A 56 10.71 2.23 0.06
C GLY A 56 11.92 3.11 -0.30
N ARG A 57 12.02 4.34 0.22
CA ARG A 57 12.98 5.36 -0.24
C ARG A 57 14.40 4.83 -0.47
N ALA A 58 14.94 4.09 0.51
CA ALA A 58 16.32 3.63 0.51
C ALA A 58 16.51 2.55 -0.58
N SER A 59 15.70 1.49 -0.56
CA SER A 59 15.75 0.46 -1.60
C SER A 59 15.47 1.02 -3.00
N MET A 60 14.54 1.96 -3.17
CA MET A 60 14.26 2.59 -4.47
C MET A 60 15.45 3.40 -4.98
N ALA A 61 16.17 4.11 -4.10
CA ALA A 61 17.38 4.82 -4.48
C ALA A 61 18.47 3.86 -4.97
N SER A 62 18.61 2.69 -4.33
CA SER A 62 19.60 1.68 -4.74
C SER A 62 19.18 0.89 -5.97
N LEU A 63 17.89 0.63 -6.17
CA LEU A 63 17.35 0.04 -7.39
C LEU A 63 17.45 0.99 -8.59
N SER A 64 17.28 2.30 -8.40
CA SER A 64 17.53 3.27 -9.47
C SER A 64 18.98 3.23 -9.99
N LYS A 65 19.89 2.66 -9.20
CA LYS A 65 21.31 2.45 -9.52
C LYS A 65 21.67 0.97 -9.59
N ASN A 66 20.72 0.11 -9.98
CA ASN A 66 20.88 -1.36 -9.98
C ASN A 66 22.13 -1.84 -10.74
N SER A 67 22.55 -1.15 -11.80
CA SER A 67 23.79 -1.46 -12.52
C SER A 67 25.04 -1.44 -11.64
N LYS A 68 25.04 -0.65 -10.55
CA LYS A 68 26.13 -0.55 -9.57
C LYS A 68 25.88 -1.42 -8.35
N THR A 69 24.67 -1.40 -7.82
CA THR A 69 24.31 -2.09 -6.56
C THR A 69 24.12 -3.60 -6.75
N LYS A 70 23.82 -4.03 -7.98
CA LYS A 70 23.58 -5.43 -8.35
C LYS A 70 22.53 -6.12 -7.47
N MET A 71 21.56 -5.37 -6.95
CA MET A 71 20.51 -5.89 -6.07
C MET A 71 19.61 -6.89 -6.79
N VAL A 72 19.25 -6.60 -8.03
CA VAL A 72 18.39 -7.45 -8.86
C VAL A 72 19.19 -7.95 -10.05
N LEU A 73 19.37 -9.27 -10.11
CA LEU A 73 20.02 -9.96 -11.21
C LEU A 73 18.97 -10.59 -12.13
N ASP A 74 19.26 -10.59 -13.42
CA ASP A 74 18.48 -11.33 -14.40
C ASP A 74 18.77 -12.83 -14.25
N PRO A 75 17.77 -13.68 -13.95
CA PRO A 75 17.99 -15.11 -13.81
C PRO A 75 18.58 -15.79 -15.05
N ALA A 76 18.32 -15.25 -16.25
CA ALA A 76 18.78 -15.85 -17.50
C ALA A 76 20.24 -15.54 -17.80
N THR A 77 20.71 -14.34 -17.44
CA THR A 77 22.05 -13.84 -17.80
C THR A 77 23.00 -13.72 -16.61
N GLY A 78 22.49 -13.74 -15.37
CA GLY A 78 23.28 -13.49 -14.16
C GLY A 78 23.77 -12.05 -14.02
N HIS A 79 23.45 -11.17 -14.97
CA HIS A 79 23.87 -9.78 -14.96
C HIS A 79 22.83 -8.89 -14.27
N PRO A 80 23.24 -7.71 -13.74
CA PRO A 80 22.30 -6.76 -13.18
C PRO A 80 21.27 -6.31 -14.21
N VAL A 81 20.00 -6.38 -13.84
CA VAL A 81 18.90 -5.89 -14.68
C VAL A 81 19.09 -4.40 -14.95
N LYS A 82 19.03 -4.02 -16.23
CA LYS A 82 19.15 -2.63 -16.68
C LYS A 82 17.77 -2.03 -16.94
N GLY A 83 17.62 -0.74 -16.67
CA GLY A 83 16.44 0.04 -17.01
C GLY A 83 16.06 1.05 -15.95
N PRO A 84 15.19 2.03 -16.28
CA PRO A 84 14.69 2.96 -15.29
C PRO A 84 13.84 2.21 -14.26
N PHE A 85 14.01 2.58 -12.99
CA PHE A 85 13.12 2.14 -11.93
C PHE A 85 11.78 2.85 -12.06
N GLY A 86 10.69 2.11 -11.93
CA GLY A 86 9.32 2.65 -11.99
C GLY A 86 8.37 1.91 -11.09
N ILE A 87 7.36 2.63 -10.61
CA ILE A 87 6.23 2.10 -9.85
C ILE A 87 4.99 2.27 -10.73
N MET A 88 4.32 1.19 -11.08
CA MET A 88 3.19 1.21 -12.01
C MET A 88 1.92 0.77 -11.31
N LEU A 89 0.86 1.56 -11.46
CA LEU A 89 -0.48 1.17 -11.01
C LEU A 89 -1.04 0.10 -11.96
N GLY A 90 -1.39 -1.06 -11.43
CA GLY A 90 -2.07 -2.12 -12.17
C GLY A 90 -3.59 -1.99 -12.11
N ALA A 91 -4.13 -1.75 -10.92
CA ALA A 91 -5.56 -1.58 -10.71
C ALA A 91 -5.85 -0.78 -9.44
N VAL A 92 -7.02 -0.16 -9.39
CA VAL A 92 -7.55 0.52 -8.22
C VAL A 92 -9.06 0.32 -8.17
N GLU A 93 -9.57 0.02 -6.98
CA GLU A 93 -11.01 -0.02 -6.70
C GLU A 93 -11.27 0.85 -5.47
N CYS A 94 -12.40 1.55 -5.50
CA CYS A 94 -12.82 2.46 -4.45
C CYS A 94 -14.32 2.25 -4.21
N SER A 95 -14.65 1.89 -2.98
CA SER A 95 -16.01 1.75 -2.48
C SER A 95 -16.39 2.99 -1.70
N PHE A 96 -17.46 3.65 -2.14
CA PHE A 96 -18.00 4.87 -1.53
C PHE A 96 -19.12 4.51 -0.56
N LYS A 97 -19.00 4.97 0.69
CA LYS A 97 -19.95 4.69 1.77
C LYS A 97 -20.74 5.93 2.20
N SER A 98 -20.10 7.07 2.27
CA SER A 98 -20.75 8.35 2.56
C SER A 98 -20.01 9.50 1.90
N GLU A 99 -20.73 10.58 1.62
CA GLU A 99 -20.22 11.73 0.89
C GLU A 99 -19.30 12.62 1.73
N ILE A 100 -18.34 13.25 1.04
CA ILE A 100 -17.55 14.36 1.59
C ILE A 100 -18.16 15.66 1.08
N SER A 101 -18.69 16.47 2.00
CA SER A 101 -19.30 17.75 1.65
C SER A 101 -18.29 18.75 1.09
N ALA A 102 -18.78 19.72 0.31
CA ALA A 102 -17.98 20.84 -0.19
C ALA A 102 -17.06 21.46 0.88
N TYR A 103 -15.79 21.69 0.52
CA TYR A 103 -14.73 22.28 1.38
C TYR A 103 -14.42 21.52 2.67
N LYS A 104 -15.03 20.36 2.90
CA LYS A 104 -14.84 19.60 4.11
C LYS A 104 -13.45 18.96 4.13
N GLY A 105 -12.76 19.09 5.26
CA GLY A 105 -11.48 18.43 5.49
C GLY A 105 -11.67 16.95 5.79
N PHE A 106 -10.78 16.13 5.23
CA PHE A 106 -10.72 14.69 5.47
C PHE A 106 -9.27 14.22 5.60
N GLU A 107 -9.10 12.97 6.03
CA GLU A 107 -7.82 12.29 6.14
C GLU A 107 -7.86 10.97 5.37
N MET A 108 -6.78 10.69 4.67
CA MET A 108 -6.51 9.39 4.07
C MET A 108 -5.56 8.61 4.94
N TRP A 109 -6.00 7.43 5.35
CA TRP A 109 -5.23 6.50 6.15
C TRP A 109 -4.80 5.34 5.25
N SER A 110 -3.59 5.44 4.70
CA SER A 110 -3.03 4.48 3.75
C SER A 110 -2.01 3.57 4.43
N ARG A 111 -2.13 2.25 4.27
CA ARG A 111 -1.13 1.27 4.75
C ARG A 111 -0.90 0.16 3.74
N VAL A 112 0.24 -0.51 3.87
CA VAL A 112 0.45 -1.78 3.17
C VAL A 112 -0.61 -2.78 3.63
N LEU A 113 -1.32 -3.35 2.66
CA LEU A 113 -2.27 -4.43 2.91
C LEU A 113 -1.53 -5.76 2.90
N THR A 114 -0.83 -6.05 1.79
CA THR A 114 -0.09 -7.28 1.55
C THR A 114 0.75 -7.16 0.26
N TRP A 115 1.48 -8.21 -0.10
CA TRP A 115 2.14 -8.37 -1.38
C TRP A 115 2.22 -9.86 -1.79
N ASP A 116 2.35 -10.07 -3.09
CA ASP A 116 2.70 -11.35 -3.71
C ASP A 116 4.00 -11.20 -4.52
N ARG A 117 4.31 -12.17 -5.39
CA ARG A 117 5.52 -12.19 -6.22
C ARG A 117 5.66 -10.99 -7.16
N LYS A 118 4.55 -10.42 -7.61
CA LYS A 118 4.46 -9.37 -8.63
C LYS A 118 3.86 -8.09 -8.05
N TRP A 119 2.81 -8.23 -7.26
CA TRP A 119 1.92 -7.16 -6.86
C TRP A 119 2.12 -6.74 -5.41
N PHE A 120 2.02 -5.43 -5.20
CA PHE A 120 2.05 -4.77 -3.91
C PHE A 120 0.71 -4.07 -3.68
N TYR A 121 0.01 -4.42 -2.59
CA TYR A 121 -1.34 -3.95 -2.33
C TYR A 121 -1.34 -2.93 -1.20
N ILE A 122 -1.98 -1.79 -1.44
CA ILE A 122 -2.18 -0.71 -0.46
C ILE A 122 -3.67 -0.58 -0.22
N VAL A 123 -4.08 -0.50 1.04
CA VAL A 123 -5.45 -0.12 1.42
C VAL A 123 -5.45 1.31 1.93
N THR A 124 -6.46 2.08 1.53
CA THR A 124 -6.66 3.46 1.99
C THR A 124 -8.08 3.66 2.46
N HIS A 125 -8.24 4.24 3.65
CA HIS A 125 -9.55 4.66 4.17
C HIS A 125 -9.63 6.19 4.21
N PHE A 126 -10.75 6.73 3.73
CA PHE A 126 -11.09 8.15 3.84
C PHE A 126 -11.94 8.36 5.09
N LEU A 127 -11.48 9.22 6.00
CA LEU A 127 -12.18 9.55 7.24
C LEU A 127 -12.34 11.07 7.39
N PRO A 128 -13.33 11.54 8.17
CA PRO A 128 -13.38 12.94 8.58
C PRO A 128 -12.10 13.33 9.28
N LYS A 129 -11.64 14.56 9.02
CA LYS A 129 -10.40 15.08 9.60
C LYS A 129 -10.45 15.02 11.12
N ASN A 130 -9.38 14.54 11.75
CA ASN A 130 -9.26 14.31 13.19
C ASN A 130 -10.28 13.31 13.78
N ALA A 131 -11.00 12.51 12.99
CA ALA A 131 -11.97 11.56 13.50
C ALA A 131 -11.33 10.39 14.28
N ALA A 132 -10.09 10.05 13.94
CA ALA A 132 -9.29 9.03 14.59
C ALA A 132 -7.88 9.57 14.87
N ARG A 133 -7.19 8.98 15.86
CA ARG A 133 -5.80 9.27 16.18
C ARG A 133 -5.01 7.98 16.43
N PRO A 134 -3.72 7.94 16.04
CA PRO A 134 -2.89 6.79 16.35
C PRO A 134 -2.58 6.75 17.85
N THR A 135 -2.26 5.56 18.35
CA THR A 135 -1.81 5.38 19.74
C THR A 135 -0.38 5.86 19.94
N GLU A 136 0.44 5.82 18.90
CA GLU A 136 1.83 6.26 18.88
C GLU A 136 2.21 6.81 17.50
N TRP A 137 3.23 7.67 17.47
CA TRP A 137 3.87 8.12 16.22
C TRP A 137 5.26 7.49 16.12
N LEU A 138 5.45 6.57 15.17
CA LEU A 138 6.74 5.89 14.97
C LEU A 138 7.81 6.80 14.34
N ASP A 139 7.38 7.82 13.59
CA ASP A 139 8.29 8.85 13.09
C ASP A 139 8.56 9.90 14.17
N THR A 140 9.82 10.03 14.59
CA THR A 140 10.26 11.07 15.54
C THR A 140 9.95 12.50 15.08
N ARG A 141 9.69 12.73 13.79
CA ARG A 141 9.23 14.03 13.26
C ARG A 141 7.81 14.36 13.73
N CYS A 142 7.01 13.34 14.00
CA CYS A 142 5.64 13.43 14.48
C CYS A 142 5.53 13.31 16.00
N ALA A 143 6.63 13.23 16.74
CA ALA A 143 6.64 13.00 18.20
C ALA A 143 5.85 14.04 19.01
N LYS A 144 5.66 15.26 18.49
CA LYS A 144 4.87 16.33 19.13
C LYS A 144 3.38 16.33 18.74
N MET A 145 2.98 15.47 17.81
CA MET A 145 1.60 15.38 17.35
C MET A 145 0.75 14.64 18.38
N ARG A 146 -0.54 14.99 18.45
CA ARG A 146 -1.47 14.36 19.39
C ARG A 146 -1.63 12.87 19.07
N VAL A 147 -1.65 12.07 20.12
CA VAL A 147 -2.03 10.66 20.09
C VAL A 147 -3.43 10.49 20.66
N ARG A 148 -3.97 9.27 20.54
CA ARG A 148 -5.25 8.89 21.14
C ARG A 148 -5.19 9.03 22.66
N GLY A 149 -6.09 9.83 23.22
CA GLY A 149 -6.28 9.95 24.67
C GLY A 149 -7.25 8.91 25.23
N SER A 150 -7.38 8.85 26.56
CA SER A 150 -8.31 7.94 27.25
C SER A 150 -9.79 8.20 26.93
N GLY A 151 -10.15 9.43 26.58
CA GLY A 151 -11.51 9.81 26.17
C GLY A 151 -11.78 9.70 24.67
N ASP A 152 -10.78 9.38 23.84
CA ASP A 152 -10.96 9.19 22.41
C ASP A 152 -11.52 7.78 22.15
N ALA A 153 -12.40 7.62 21.16
CA ALA A 153 -13.01 6.32 20.90
C ALA A 153 -11.96 5.26 20.47
N ALA A 154 -12.13 4.04 20.96
CA ALA A 154 -11.26 2.92 20.64
C ALA A 154 -11.66 2.18 19.34
N GLY A 155 -12.88 2.39 18.86
CA GLY A 155 -13.44 1.73 17.66
C GLY A 155 -14.68 2.45 17.12
N GLY A 156 -15.43 1.78 16.23
CA GLY A 156 -16.60 2.37 15.57
C GLY A 156 -16.27 3.23 14.35
N TRP A 157 -15.02 3.14 13.85
CA TRP A 157 -14.53 3.93 12.72
C TRP A 157 -15.15 3.51 11.40
N GLU A 158 -15.56 2.26 11.28
CA GLU A 158 -16.24 1.73 10.11
C GLU A 158 -17.49 2.56 9.76
N LYS A 159 -18.18 3.14 10.75
CA LYS A 159 -19.36 4.00 10.55
C LYS A 159 -19.01 5.41 10.06
N LYS A 160 -17.77 5.85 10.27
CA LYS A 160 -17.27 7.18 9.90
C LYS A 160 -16.51 7.18 8.57
N ILE A 161 -16.26 6.01 7.97
CA ILE A 161 -15.55 5.91 6.69
C ILE A 161 -16.40 6.53 5.58
N TYR A 162 -15.81 7.49 4.86
CA TYR A 162 -16.36 8.05 3.62
C TYR A 162 -16.21 7.06 2.47
N ALA A 163 -14.99 6.55 2.29
CA ALA A 163 -14.68 5.59 1.24
C ALA A 163 -13.51 4.68 1.66
N THR A 164 -13.44 3.50 1.06
CA THR A 164 -12.30 2.59 1.19
C THR A 164 -11.81 2.20 -0.20
N ALA A 165 -10.51 2.21 -0.40
CA ALA A 165 -9.90 1.84 -1.67
C ALA A 165 -8.79 0.81 -1.48
N ILE A 166 -8.65 -0.08 -2.46
CA ILE A 166 -7.51 -0.97 -2.64
C ILE A 166 -6.78 -0.58 -3.93
N SER A 167 -5.45 -0.46 -3.85
CA SER A 167 -4.57 -0.18 -4.98
C SER A 167 -3.58 -1.32 -5.17
N LYS A 168 -3.38 -1.75 -6.41
CA LYS A 168 -2.49 -2.85 -6.81
C LYS A 168 -1.35 -2.31 -7.66
N TYR A 169 -0.13 -2.48 -7.17
CA TYR A 169 1.09 -1.90 -7.73
C TYR A 169 2.09 -2.94 -8.19
N VAL A 170 2.85 -2.63 -9.24
CA VAL A 170 4.01 -3.41 -9.65
C VAL A 170 5.25 -2.53 -9.71
N PHE A 171 6.36 -3.05 -9.18
CA PHE A 171 7.68 -2.42 -9.28
C PHE A 171 8.40 -2.93 -10.53
N LYS A 172 9.06 -2.04 -11.27
CA LYS A 172 9.77 -2.40 -12.50
C LYS A 172 11.16 -1.81 -12.59
N LEU A 173 12.05 -2.56 -13.25
CA LEU A 173 13.31 -2.09 -13.80
C LEU A 173 13.26 -2.28 -15.32
N GLY A 174 12.96 -1.20 -16.05
CA GLY A 174 12.61 -1.30 -17.46
C GLY A 174 11.39 -2.21 -17.67
N ARG A 175 11.58 -3.32 -18.38
CA ARG A 175 10.51 -4.33 -18.60
C ARG A 175 10.49 -5.43 -17.53
N PHE A 176 11.53 -5.54 -16.71
CA PHE A 176 11.63 -6.56 -15.68
C PHE A 176 10.76 -6.20 -14.47
N THR A 177 10.02 -7.18 -13.96
CA THR A 177 9.20 -7.02 -12.76
C THR A 177 10.01 -7.33 -11.51
N VAL A 178 10.12 -6.35 -10.61
CA VAL A 178 10.87 -6.46 -9.36
C VAL A 178 9.95 -6.96 -8.25
N HIS A 179 10.40 -7.98 -7.54
CA HIS A 179 9.69 -8.53 -6.39
C HIS A 179 9.55 -7.47 -5.27
N PRO A 180 8.35 -7.27 -4.67
CA PRO A 180 8.16 -6.27 -3.61
C PRO A 180 9.12 -6.40 -2.41
N ALA A 181 9.58 -7.61 -2.09
CA ALA A 181 10.55 -7.83 -1.01
C ALA A 181 11.89 -7.10 -1.22
N TYR A 182 12.32 -6.79 -2.45
CA TYR A 182 13.49 -5.93 -2.67
C TYR A 182 13.27 -4.50 -2.17
N ILE A 183 12.04 -4.01 -2.30
CA ILE A 183 11.65 -2.66 -1.84
C ILE A 183 11.52 -2.63 -0.32
N LEU A 184 10.92 -3.67 0.26
CA LEU A 184 10.60 -3.72 1.69
C LEU A 184 11.79 -4.16 2.56
N GLY A 185 12.52 -5.21 2.16
CA GLY A 185 13.76 -5.64 2.81
C GLY A 185 14.89 -4.70 2.40
N GLY A 186 15.79 -5.16 1.53
CA GLY A 186 16.84 -4.33 0.90
C GLY A 186 17.48 -3.33 1.86
N GLU A 187 17.62 -2.08 1.43
CA GLU A 187 18.10 -0.99 2.29
C GLU A 187 16.98 -0.33 3.10
N SER A 188 15.71 -0.63 2.79
CA SER A 188 14.56 -0.12 3.53
C SER A 188 14.41 -0.77 4.91
N GLY A 189 14.95 -1.97 5.12
CA GLY A 189 15.02 -2.63 6.43
C GLY A 189 13.68 -2.94 7.09
N LEU A 190 12.59 -3.05 6.31
CA LEU A 190 11.24 -3.32 6.86
C LEU A 190 10.97 -4.81 7.01
N LEU A 191 11.65 -5.66 6.25
CA LEU A 191 11.51 -7.11 6.36
C LEU A 191 12.56 -7.67 7.34
N PRO A 192 12.14 -8.34 8.43
CA PRO A 192 13.06 -9.00 9.35
C PRO A 192 13.71 -10.22 8.69
N GLU A 193 14.77 -10.77 9.27
CA GLU A 193 15.39 -11.98 8.75
C GLU A 193 14.42 -13.17 8.82
N ARG A 194 14.31 -13.91 7.70
CA ARG A 194 13.43 -15.07 7.56
C ARG A 194 14.27 -16.29 7.18
N PRO A 195 14.09 -17.46 7.84
CA PRO A 195 14.68 -18.72 7.40
C PRO A 195 14.35 -19.01 5.93
N GLY A 196 15.38 -19.30 5.13
CA GLY A 196 15.22 -19.51 3.68
C GLY A 196 14.98 -18.23 2.86
N GLY A 197 14.79 -17.06 3.49
CA GLY A 197 14.60 -15.78 2.81
C GLY A 197 13.17 -15.51 2.30
N TRP A 198 12.90 -14.24 1.98
CA TRP A 198 11.58 -13.76 1.56
C TRP A 198 11.20 -14.06 0.11
N MET A 199 12.14 -14.56 -0.69
CA MET A 199 11.99 -14.77 -2.14
C MET A 199 12.32 -16.20 -2.58
N SER A 200 12.41 -17.13 -1.64
CA SER A 200 12.62 -18.55 -1.93
C SER A 200 11.30 -19.27 -2.21
N GLY A 201 11.39 -20.56 -2.54
CA GLY A 201 10.24 -21.38 -2.92
C GLY A 201 9.78 -21.14 -4.36
N GLU A 202 8.85 -21.98 -4.81
CA GLU A 202 8.32 -21.96 -6.19
C GLU A 202 7.60 -20.64 -6.50
N GLU A 203 6.79 -20.16 -5.55
CA GLU A 203 6.07 -18.89 -5.69
C GLU A 203 6.93 -17.65 -5.42
N GLN A 204 8.21 -17.82 -5.03
CA GLN A 204 9.10 -16.73 -4.60
C GLN A 204 8.56 -15.95 -3.39
N LEU A 205 7.85 -16.63 -2.48
CA LEU A 205 7.23 -16.04 -1.28
C LEU A 205 7.71 -16.69 0.02
N GLY A 206 8.84 -17.40 -0.04
CA GLY A 206 9.38 -18.24 1.03
C GLY A 206 8.55 -19.51 1.24
N ASP A 207 8.83 -20.23 2.33
CA ASP A 207 8.06 -21.43 2.68
C ASP A 207 6.63 -21.07 3.10
N LEU A 208 5.66 -21.50 2.27
CA LEU A 208 4.23 -21.28 2.50
C LEU A 208 3.60 -22.40 3.35
N SER A 209 4.29 -23.52 3.55
CA SER A 209 3.81 -24.66 4.34
C SER A 209 3.92 -24.45 5.84
N GLU A 210 4.74 -23.48 6.27
CA GLU A 210 4.88 -23.05 7.67
C GLU A 210 3.52 -22.70 8.29
N ASP A 211 3.24 -23.33 9.44
CA ASP A 211 2.07 -23.04 10.25
C ASP A 211 2.28 -21.76 11.07
N LEU A 212 1.37 -20.82 10.89
CA LEU A 212 1.35 -19.50 11.54
C LEU A 212 0.02 -19.25 12.28
N SER A 213 -0.78 -20.29 12.49
CA SER A 213 -2.09 -20.20 13.16
C SER A 213 -1.97 -19.77 14.64
N ASP A 214 -0.79 -19.96 15.24
CA ASP A 214 -0.42 -19.50 16.58
C ASP A 214 -0.26 -17.97 16.67
N VAL A 215 -0.03 -17.28 15.54
CA VAL A 215 0.26 -15.84 15.54
C VAL A 215 -1.02 -15.03 15.70
N ASN A 216 -1.19 -14.43 16.88
CA ASN A 216 -2.30 -13.52 17.14
C ASN A 216 -2.02 -12.09 16.63
N LEU A 217 -2.64 -11.74 15.50
CA LEU A 217 -2.56 -10.41 14.87
C LEU A 217 -3.46 -9.34 15.53
N SER A 218 -4.33 -9.70 16.47
CA SER A 218 -5.26 -8.74 17.12
C SER A 218 -4.63 -7.95 18.27
N VAL A 219 -3.53 -8.45 18.83
CA VAL A 219 -2.75 -7.81 19.90
C VAL A 219 -1.45 -7.27 19.33
N ASP A 220 -0.90 -6.18 19.87
CA ASP A 220 0.44 -5.73 19.45
C ASP A 220 1.51 -6.73 19.93
N GLY A 221 2.61 -6.84 19.19
CA GLY A 221 3.68 -7.79 19.48
C GLY A 221 4.92 -7.54 18.64
N GLU A 222 5.95 -8.33 18.87
CA GLU A 222 7.20 -8.24 18.10
C GLU A 222 6.95 -8.54 16.61
N TRP A 223 7.51 -7.71 15.74
CA TRP A 223 7.38 -7.86 14.29
C TRP A 223 8.50 -8.71 13.72
N ASP A 224 8.55 -9.96 14.15
CA ASP A 224 9.40 -10.99 13.58
C ASP A 224 8.88 -11.45 12.20
N TRP A 225 9.63 -12.35 11.55
CA TRP A 225 9.24 -12.83 10.22
C TRP A 225 7.92 -13.59 10.22
N ARG A 226 7.60 -14.33 11.30
CA ARG A 226 6.35 -15.09 11.44
C ARG A 226 5.16 -14.14 11.44
N ARG A 227 5.24 -13.06 12.21
CA ARG A 227 4.18 -12.04 12.31
C ARG A 227 4.02 -11.25 11.01
N VAL A 228 5.13 -10.88 10.36
CA VAL A 228 5.08 -10.21 9.06
C VAL A 228 4.44 -11.10 8.00
N GLU A 229 4.80 -12.39 7.96
CA GLU A 229 4.22 -13.34 7.02
C GLU A 229 2.75 -13.65 7.32
N ALA A 230 2.37 -13.81 8.59
CA ALA A 230 0.97 -13.99 8.99
C ALA A 230 0.11 -12.78 8.57
N GLN A 231 0.61 -11.56 8.78
CA GLN A 231 -0.07 -10.34 8.35
C GLN A 231 -0.18 -10.25 6.82
N ARG A 232 0.85 -10.67 6.08
CA ARG A 232 0.84 -10.75 4.61
C ARG A 232 -0.21 -11.75 4.12
N ARG A 233 -0.23 -12.98 4.65
CA ARG A 233 -1.21 -14.02 4.29
C ARG A 233 -2.64 -13.57 4.58
N LYS A 234 -2.90 -12.99 5.74
CA LYS A 234 -4.21 -12.42 6.08
C LYS A 234 -4.65 -11.32 5.10
N GLY A 235 -3.72 -10.45 4.68
CA GLY A 235 -4.03 -9.45 3.67
C GLY A 235 -4.28 -10.04 2.27
N MET A 236 -3.67 -11.19 1.95
CA MET A 236 -3.90 -11.88 0.67
C MET A 236 -5.32 -12.44 0.54
N GLU A 237 -5.98 -12.81 1.64
CA GLU A 237 -7.39 -13.23 1.63
C GLU A 237 -8.29 -12.15 1.01
N LEU A 238 -8.04 -10.88 1.33
CA LEU A 238 -8.76 -9.74 0.75
C LEU A 238 -8.26 -9.41 -0.67
N ALA A 239 -6.94 -9.41 -0.88
CA ALA A 239 -6.36 -9.07 -2.17
C ALA A 239 -6.70 -10.10 -3.26
N ALA A 240 -6.93 -11.37 -2.91
CA ALA A 240 -7.32 -12.43 -3.84
C ALA A 240 -8.66 -12.09 -4.53
N ASN A 241 -9.67 -11.65 -3.78
CA ASN A 241 -10.95 -11.23 -4.36
C ASN A 241 -10.79 -10.11 -5.39
N PHE A 242 -9.89 -9.16 -5.11
CA PHE A 242 -9.58 -8.08 -6.05
C PHE A 242 -8.79 -8.57 -7.26
N HIS A 243 -7.88 -9.53 -7.09
CA HIS A 243 -7.13 -10.14 -8.17
C HIS A 243 -8.05 -10.88 -9.16
N GLU A 244 -9.06 -11.57 -8.63
CA GLU A 244 -10.03 -12.34 -9.42
C GLU A 244 -10.84 -11.48 -10.41
N LEU A 245 -10.95 -10.16 -10.19
CA LEU A 245 -11.59 -9.24 -11.14
C LEU A 245 -10.88 -9.19 -12.51
N GLU A 246 -9.59 -9.55 -12.60
CA GLU A 246 -8.89 -9.63 -13.88
C GLU A 246 -9.53 -10.67 -14.82
N LYS A 247 -10.25 -11.66 -14.29
CA LYS A 247 -11.00 -12.64 -15.10
C LYS A 247 -12.13 -12.00 -15.92
N LEU A 248 -12.59 -10.80 -15.56
CA LEU A 248 -13.59 -10.08 -16.34
C LEU A 248 -13.08 -9.68 -17.73
N HIS A 249 -11.76 -9.69 -17.98
CA HIS A 249 -11.25 -9.46 -19.33
C HIS A 249 -11.73 -10.52 -20.34
N SER A 250 -11.96 -11.76 -19.91
CA SER A 250 -12.44 -12.83 -20.80
C SER A 250 -13.95 -12.82 -21.03
N VAL A 251 -14.72 -11.99 -20.31
CA VAL A 251 -16.17 -11.93 -20.50
C VAL A 251 -16.60 -10.95 -21.59
N PHE A 252 -15.67 -10.12 -22.09
CA PHE A 252 -15.96 -9.22 -23.20
C PHE A 252 -16.10 -10.01 -24.50
N ASP A 253 -17.31 -10.02 -25.06
CA ASP A 253 -17.68 -10.79 -26.25
C ASP A 253 -17.72 -9.95 -27.54
N GLY A 254 -17.40 -8.66 -27.46
CA GLY A 254 -17.46 -7.75 -28.60
C GLY A 254 -18.88 -7.41 -29.08
N GLY A 255 -19.93 -7.74 -28.31
CA GLY A 255 -21.31 -7.52 -28.70
C GLY A 255 -21.79 -8.54 -29.74
N ASN A 256 -21.41 -9.81 -29.61
CA ASN A 256 -21.84 -10.91 -30.49
C ASN A 256 -23.36 -11.00 -30.66
N HIS A 257 -24.11 -10.44 -29.71
CA HIS A 257 -25.58 -10.40 -29.72
C HIS A 257 -26.15 -8.97 -29.83
N GLY A 258 -25.38 -8.05 -30.39
CA GLY A 258 -25.76 -6.64 -30.58
C GLY A 258 -25.25 -5.71 -29.48
N ALA A 259 -25.45 -4.40 -29.69
CA ALA A 259 -25.11 -3.34 -28.74
C ALA A 259 -26.30 -2.37 -28.62
N LEU A 260 -26.45 -1.74 -27.46
CA LEU A 260 -27.58 -0.82 -27.18
C LEU A 260 -27.51 0.48 -27.99
N GLY A 261 -26.31 0.98 -28.31
CA GLY A 261 -26.11 2.24 -29.04
C GLY A 261 -24.68 2.75 -28.96
N LYS A 262 -24.41 3.88 -29.64
CA LYS A 262 -23.15 4.62 -29.61
C LYS A 262 -23.48 6.11 -29.47
N PHE A 263 -22.90 6.77 -28.47
CA PHE A 263 -23.15 8.16 -28.13
C PHE A 263 -21.85 8.94 -28.10
#